data_AF-M4B9Q7-F1
#
_entry.id   AF-M4B9Q7-F1
#
_cell.length_a   1.000
_cell.length_b   1.000
_cell.length_c   1.000
_cell.angle_alpha   90.00
_cell.angle_beta   90.00
_cell.angle_gamma   90.00
#
_symmetry.space_group_name_H-M   'P 1'
#
loop_
_entity.id
_entity.type
_entity.pdbx_description
1 polymer ?
#
loop_
_entity_poly.entity_id
_entity_poly.type
_entity_poly.pdbx_seq_one_letter_code
_entity_poly.pdbx_strand_id
1 'polypeptide(L)'
;MEDIKFHQCVRLARFESDRTISFIPPDGEFDLMTYRLATHVKPLIWVEAVVEPHSRSRIEYMVKAKSQFKSRSIANNVEIVIPVPPDVDSPSFKCSIGSVTYVPDRDAIVWSIKQFNGSREYLMRAHFGLPSVDNHEATDDWKAPIQVKFEIPYFTVSGIQVRYLKIIEKSGYQALPWVRYITQNGDYQLRMS
;
A
#
# COMPACT_ATOMS: atom_id res chain seq x y z
N MET A 1 -9.40 -18.86 -5.59
CA MET A 1 -10.00 -17.77 -6.40
C MET A 1 -11.48 -17.93 -6.25
N GLU A 2 -12.17 -16.91 -5.76
CA GLU A 2 -13.59 -17.02 -5.39
C GLU A 2 -14.49 -16.43 -6.46
N ASP A 3 -14.13 -15.24 -6.95
CA ASP A 3 -14.82 -14.57 -8.05
C ASP A 3 -13.81 -14.32 -9.17
N ILE A 4 -14.16 -14.71 -10.40
CA ILE A 4 -13.35 -14.50 -11.60
C ILE A 4 -14.28 -13.99 -12.69
N LYS A 5 -13.92 -12.86 -13.29
CA LYS A 5 -14.61 -12.30 -14.45
C LYS A 5 -13.64 -12.21 -15.61
N PHE A 6 -14.05 -12.72 -16.75
CA PHE A 6 -13.27 -12.70 -17.97
C PHE A 6 -13.80 -11.65 -18.93
N HIS A 7 -12.92 -11.13 -19.77
CA HIS A 7 -13.33 -10.38 -20.95
C HIS A 7 -14.14 -11.27 -21.90
N GLN A 8 -15.06 -10.67 -22.66
CA GLN A 8 -15.90 -11.36 -23.65
C GLN A 8 -15.13 -12.11 -24.74
N CYS A 9 -13.85 -11.78 -24.95
CA CYS A 9 -13.01 -12.45 -25.94
C CYS A 9 -12.48 -13.82 -25.48
N VAL A 10 -12.71 -14.20 -24.22
CA VAL A 10 -12.24 -15.46 -23.63
C VAL A 10 -13.19 -16.61 -23.93
N ARG A 11 -12.63 -17.74 -24.37
CA ARG A 11 -13.37 -18.99 -24.63
C ARG A 11 -13.52 -19.80 -23.34
N LEU A 12 -14.62 -19.59 -22.63
CA LEU A 12 -14.91 -20.21 -21.33
C LEU A 12 -14.82 -21.75 -21.33
N ALA A 13 -15.28 -22.41 -22.39
CA ALA A 13 -15.26 -23.88 -22.50
C ALA A 13 -13.85 -24.49 -22.38
N ARG A 14 -12.80 -23.80 -22.84
CA ARG A 14 -11.42 -24.27 -22.66
C ARG A 14 -10.97 -24.09 -21.22
N PHE A 15 -11.25 -22.93 -20.62
CA PHE A 15 -10.90 -22.66 -19.23
C PHE A 15 -11.53 -23.67 -18.26
N GLU A 16 -12.78 -24.09 -18.50
CA GLU A 16 -13.44 -25.11 -17.67
C GLU A 16 -12.78 -26.49 -17.78
N SER A 17 -12.24 -26.84 -18.95
CA SER A 17 -11.62 -28.15 -19.20
C SER A 17 -10.23 -28.28 -18.58
N ASP A 18 -9.32 -27.34 -18.85
CA ASP A 18 -7.89 -27.47 -18.53
C ASP A 18 -7.30 -26.25 -17.83
N ARG A 19 -8.15 -25.28 -17.45
CA ARG A 19 -7.76 -23.98 -16.88
C ARG A 19 -6.91 -23.11 -17.82
N THR A 20 -6.88 -23.41 -19.11
CA THR A 20 -6.21 -22.58 -20.12
C THR A 20 -7.12 -21.43 -20.57
N ILE A 21 -6.64 -20.19 -20.39
CA ILE A 21 -7.32 -18.99 -20.89
C ILE A 21 -6.95 -18.82 -22.37
N SER A 22 -7.92 -19.01 -23.26
CA SER A 22 -7.77 -18.87 -24.71
C SER A 22 -8.67 -17.74 -25.21
N PHE A 23 -8.11 -16.79 -25.95
CA PHE A 23 -8.83 -15.60 -26.41
C PHE A 23 -8.23 -15.05 -27.70
N ILE A 24 -8.99 -14.17 -28.37
CA ILE A 24 -8.50 -13.31 -29.46
C ILE A 24 -8.50 -11.88 -28.89
N PRO A 25 -7.34 -11.25 -28.66
CA PRO A 25 -7.29 -9.94 -28.02
C PRO A 25 -7.95 -8.87 -28.91
N PRO A 26 -8.70 -7.92 -28.32
CA PRO A 26 -8.96 -6.63 -28.96
C PRO A 26 -7.67 -5.85 -29.19
N ASP A 27 -7.72 -4.87 -30.09
CA ASP A 27 -6.59 -3.97 -30.31
C ASP A 27 -6.45 -2.99 -29.13
N GLY A 28 -5.21 -2.78 -28.67
CA GLY A 28 -4.88 -1.85 -27.58
C GLY A 28 -4.86 -2.49 -26.19
N GLU A 29 -4.98 -1.63 -25.16
CA GLU A 29 -4.99 -2.03 -23.76
C GLU A 29 -6.39 -2.49 -23.35
N PHE A 30 -6.50 -3.64 -22.67
CA PHE A 30 -7.76 -4.14 -22.16
C PHE A 30 -7.57 -5.05 -20.94
N ASP A 31 -8.60 -5.11 -20.10
CA ASP A 31 -8.66 -6.02 -18.95
C ASP A 31 -9.07 -7.42 -19.41
N LEU A 32 -8.11 -8.35 -19.45
CA LEU A 32 -8.37 -9.74 -19.82
C LEU A 32 -9.21 -10.49 -18.76
N MET A 33 -8.89 -10.27 -17.49
CA MET A 33 -9.49 -10.98 -16.36
C MET A 33 -9.38 -10.16 -15.07
N THR A 34 -10.45 -10.11 -14.29
CA THR A 34 -10.42 -9.64 -12.90
C THR A 34 -10.73 -10.82 -11.97
N TYR A 35 -10.09 -10.85 -10.81
CA TYR A 35 -10.29 -11.92 -9.85
C TYR A 35 -10.22 -11.41 -8.42
N ARG A 36 -10.91 -12.12 -7.52
CA ARG A 36 -10.87 -11.89 -6.07
C ARG A 36 -10.38 -13.13 -5.34
N LEU A 37 -9.58 -12.90 -4.31
CA LEU A 37 -9.07 -13.92 -3.40
C LEU A 37 -9.30 -13.47 -1.96
N ALA A 38 -10.03 -14.26 -1.17
CA ALA A 38 -9.97 -14.16 0.29
C ALA A 38 -8.75 -14.95 0.78
N THR A 39 -7.58 -14.33 0.71
CA THR A 39 -6.39 -14.88 1.37
C THR A 39 -6.09 -14.05 2.60
N HIS A 40 -5.88 -14.71 3.74
CA HIS A 40 -5.36 -14.03 4.94
C HIS A 40 -3.89 -13.73 4.71
N VAL A 41 -3.61 -12.48 4.35
CA VAL A 41 -2.25 -11.99 4.10
C VAL A 41 -1.83 -11.12 5.28
N LYS A 42 -0.62 -11.35 5.79
CA LYS A 42 -0.03 -10.42 6.75
C LYS A 42 0.18 -9.05 6.08
N PRO A 43 -0.03 -7.94 6.80
CA PRO A 43 0.19 -6.61 6.24
C PRO A 43 1.63 -6.46 5.71
N LEU A 44 1.76 -6.14 4.41
CA LEU A 44 3.05 -5.98 3.74
C LEU A 44 3.93 -4.88 4.35
N ILE A 45 3.33 -3.77 4.80
CA ILE A 45 3.99 -2.71 5.56
C ILE A 45 3.18 -2.50 6.83
N TRP A 46 3.65 -3.07 7.93
CA TRP A 46 3.06 -2.91 9.24
C TRP A 46 3.54 -1.61 9.86
N VAL A 47 2.61 -0.77 10.31
CA VAL A 47 2.91 0.50 10.97
C VAL A 47 2.34 0.49 12.37
N GLU A 48 3.20 0.73 13.35
CA GLU A 48 2.84 0.93 14.75
C GLU A 48 3.11 2.40 15.07
N ALA A 49 2.12 3.10 15.62
CA ALA A 49 2.28 4.48 16.07
C ALA A 49 1.88 4.56 17.53
N VAL A 50 2.86 4.89 18.38
CA VAL A 50 2.66 5.18 19.80
C VAL A 50 2.58 6.69 19.96
N VAL A 51 1.53 7.15 20.62
CA VAL A 51 1.27 8.57 20.87
C VAL A 51 1.39 8.84 22.36
N GLU A 52 2.35 9.67 22.74
CA GLU A 52 2.62 10.03 24.14
C GLU A 52 2.32 11.51 24.37
N PRO A 53 1.27 11.86 25.14
CA PRO A 53 1.05 13.22 25.57
C PRO A 53 2.02 13.57 26.71
N HIS A 54 2.76 14.68 26.56
CA HIS A 54 3.67 15.19 27.58
C HIS A 54 3.16 16.52 28.12
N SER A 55 2.97 16.59 29.44
CA SER A 55 2.64 17.82 30.20
C SER A 55 1.49 18.66 29.64
N ARG A 56 0.54 18.06 28.90
CA ARG A 56 -0.61 18.71 28.22
C ARG A 56 -0.28 19.79 27.18
N SER A 57 1.00 20.12 26.99
CA SER A 57 1.46 21.16 26.07
C SER A 57 2.26 20.62 24.89
N ARG A 58 2.53 19.31 24.89
CA ARG A 58 3.32 18.65 23.85
C ARG A 58 2.79 17.26 23.60
N ILE A 59 2.84 16.82 22.36
CA ILE A 59 2.55 15.46 21.96
C ILE A 59 3.72 14.90 21.16
N GLU A 60 4.12 13.67 21.48
CA GLU A 60 5.19 12.95 20.81
C GLU A 60 4.63 11.71 20.11
N TYR A 61 5.05 11.53 18.86
CA TYR A 61 4.75 10.34 18.07
C TYR A 61 6.01 9.53 17.91
N MET A 62 5.91 8.24 18.20
CA MET A 62 6.92 7.26 17.84
C MET A 62 6.30 6.27 16.85
N VAL A 63 6.68 6.39 15.58
CA VAL A 63 6.16 5.57 14.50
C VAL A 63 7.22 4.58 14.04
N LYS A 64 6.86 3.29 14.07
CA LYS A 64 7.66 2.18 13.58
C LYS A 64 6.99 1.57 12.35
N ALA A 65 7.65 1.67 11.21
CA ALA A 65 7.22 1.01 9.98
C ALA A 65 8.09 -0.22 9.71
N LYS A 66 7.46 -1.37 9.47
CA LYS A 66 8.11 -2.66 9.25
C LYS A 66 7.58 -3.34 7.99
N SER A 67 8.48 -3.68 7.08
CA SER A 67 8.12 -4.46 5.89
C SER A 67 8.07 -5.96 6.20
N GLN A 68 7.01 -6.63 5.75
CA GLN A 68 6.77 -8.07 5.90
C GLN A 68 6.80 -8.81 4.56
N PHE A 69 7.65 -8.37 3.64
CA PHE A 69 7.91 -9.04 2.37
C PHE A 69 9.39 -9.40 2.21
N LYS A 70 9.70 -10.19 1.18
CA LYS A 70 11.03 -10.76 0.93
C LYS A 70 12.09 -9.66 0.88
N SER A 71 13.27 -9.90 1.48
CA SER A 71 14.38 -8.95 1.54
C SER A 71 14.88 -8.43 0.18
N ARG A 72 14.75 -9.24 -0.87
CA ARG A 72 15.08 -8.87 -2.26
C ARG A 72 14.07 -7.95 -2.94
N SER A 73 12.87 -7.82 -2.38
CA SER A 73 11.82 -6.96 -2.90
C SER A 73 11.93 -5.58 -2.26
N ILE A 74 11.53 -4.55 -3.00
CA ILE A 74 11.58 -3.15 -2.57
C ILE A 74 10.21 -2.56 -2.87
N ALA A 75 9.59 -1.91 -1.89
CA ALA A 75 8.42 -1.09 -2.11
C ALA A 75 8.86 0.32 -2.50
N ASN A 76 8.25 0.87 -3.55
CA ASN A 76 8.50 2.20 -4.07
C ASN A 76 7.40 3.16 -3.63
N ASN A 77 7.77 4.44 -3.53
CA ASN A 77 6.87 5.55 -3.27
C ASN A 77 5.94 5.27 -2.08
N VAL A 78 6.55 4.83 -0.97
CA VAL A 78 5.80 4.53 0.25
C VAL A 78 5.42 5.85 0.91
N GLU A 79 4.13 6.03 1.16
CA GLU A 79 3.59 7.16 1.92
C GLU A 79 2.82 6.63 3.12
N ILE A 80 3.22 7.04 4.32
CA ILE A 80 2.52 6.71 5.56
C ILE A 80 1.87 8.00 6.06
N VAL A 81 0.54 8.03 6.07
CA VAL A 81 -0.27 9.16 6.53
C VAL A 81 -0.74 8.86 7.95
N ILE A 82 -0.24 9.61 8.92
CA ILE A 82 -0.62 9.47 10.32
C ILE A 82 -1.40 10.72 10.71
N PRO A 83 -2.64 10.61 11.21
CA PRO A 83 -3.40 11.77 11.65
C PRO A 83 -2.79 12.35 12.93
N VAL A 84 -3.00 13.65 13.13
CA VAL A 84 -2.61 14.41 14.30
C VAL A 84 -3.82 15.24 14.78
N PRO A 85 -3.83 15.73 16.03
CA PRO A 85 -4.87 16.64 16.49
C PRO A 85 -4.91 17.91 15.62
N PRO A 86 -6.10 18.50 15.40
CA PRO A 86 -6.25 19.68 14.54
C PRO A 86 -5.52 20.91 15.06
N ASP A 87 -5.33 21.00 16.38
CA ASP A 87 -4.74 22.17 17.03
C ASP A 87 -3.23 22.08 17.25
N VAL A 88 -2.53 21.14 16.59
CA VAL A 88 -1.09 20.99 16.77
C VAL A 88 -0.31 22.17 16.19
N ASP A 89 0.73 22.59 16.91
CA ASP A 89 1.70 23.59 16.46
C ASP A 89 3.15 23.07 16.49
N SER A 90 4.07 23.92 16.05
CA SER A 90 5.52 23.71 16.20
C SER A 90 6.03 22.31 15.77
N PRO A 91 5.70 21.84 14.55
CA PRO A 91 6.07 20.50 14.09
C PRO A 91 7.60 20.31 14.05
N SER A 92 8.08 19.24 14.64
CA SER A 92 9.49 18.84 14.61
C SER A 92 9.62 17.36 14.33
N PHE A 93 10.42 17.00 13.31
CA PHE A 93 10.52 15.64 12.81
C PHE A 93 11.95 15.10 12.85
N LYS A 94 12.08 13.82 13.19
CA LYS A 94 13.30 13.03 13.02
C LYS A 94 12.93 11.68 12.43
N CYS A 95 13.44 11.34 11.25
CA CYS A 95 13.19 10.05 10.63
C CYS A 95 14.51 9.38 10.24
N SER A 96 14.52 8.04 10.25
CA SER A 96 15.70 7.26 9.84
C SER A 96 15.91 7.24 8.32
N ILE A 97 14.84 7.47 7.54
CA ILE A 97 14.84 7.45 6.08
C ILE A 97 13.68 8.31 5.55
N GLY A 98 13.87 8.88 4.37
CA GLY A 98 12.82 9.63 3.69
C GLY A 98 12.66 11.05 4.23
N SER A 99 11.47 11.61 4.09
CA SER A 99 11.11 12.93 4.58
C SER A 99 9.74 12.89 5.24
N VAL A 100 9.54 13.74 6.25
CA VAL A 100 8.27 13.87 6.95
C VAL A 100 7.78 15.30 6.76
N THR A 101 6.50 15.46 6.46
CA THR A 101 5.88 16.77 6.25
C THR A 101 4.53 16.82 6.95
N TYR A 102 4.28 17.92 7.66
CA TYR A 102 2.96 18.21 8.20
C TYR A 102 2.06 18.77 7.10
N VAL A 103 0.84 18.24 6.99
CA VAL A 103 -0.18 18.68 6.04
C VAL A 103 -1.39 19.16 6.84
N PRO A 104 -1.48 20.47 7.15
CA PRO A 104 -2.56 21.04 7.96
C PRO A 104 -3.95 20.79 7.36
N ASP A 105 -4.10 20.87 6.05
CA ASP A 105 -5.39 20.65 5.35
C ASP A 105 -5.98 19.25 5.56
N ARG A 106 -5.20 18.30 6.09
CA ARG A 106 -5.60 16.93 6.36
C ARG A 106 -5.47 16.52 7.82
N ASP A 107 -5.08 17.46 8.70
CA ASP A 107 -4.72 17.18 10.09
C ASP A 107 -3.81 15.94 10.20
N ALA A 108 -2.75 15.88 9.37
CA ALA A 108 -1.93 14.68 9.26
C ALA A 108 -0.46 14.97 8.96
N ILE A 109 0.40 14.06 9.41
CA ILE A 109 1.78 13.96 8.92
C ILE A 109 1.88 12.92 7.82
N VAL A 110 2.66 13.25 6.80
CA VAL A 110 2.98 12.35 5.69
C VAL A 110 4.46 12.01 5.78
N TRP A 111 4.75 10.73 6.00
CA TRP A 111 6.11 10.19 5.92
C TRP A 111 6.32 9.53 4.57
N SER A 112 7.13 10.16 3.72
CA SER A 112 7.42 9.74 2.35
C SER A 112 8.78 9.03 2.28
N ILE A 113 8.78 7.79 1.79
CA ILE A 113 9.97 6.95 1.63
C ILE A 113 10.03 6.46 0.19
N LYS A 114 11.05 6.90 -0.56
CA LYS A 114 11.21 6.54 -1.98
C LYS A 114 11.36 5.04 -2.20
N GLN A 115 12.16 4.38 -1.36
CA GLN A 115 12.44 2.95 -1.44
C GLN A 115 12.45 2.35 -0.03
N PHE A 116 11.57 1.38 0.18
CA PHE A 116 11.44 0.64 1.42
C PHE A 116 11.83 -0.81 1.16
N ASN A 117 13.04 -1.20 1.60
CA ASN A 117 13.55 -2.54 1.42
C ASN A 117 12.79 -3.57 2.27
N GLY A 118 12.57 -4.76 1.72
CA GLY A 118 11.88 -5.83 2.44
C GLY A 118 12.65 -6.34 3.65
N SER A 119 11.89 -6.86 4.62
CA SER A 119 12.41 -7.38 5.90
C SER A 119 13.22 -6.35 6.69
N ARG A 120 12.97 -5.05 6.48
CA ARG A 120 13.53 -3.94 7.26
C ARG A 120 12.47 -3.22 8.08
N GLU A 121 12.96 -2.52 9.10
CA GLU A 121 12.18 -1.59 9.91
C GLU A 121 12.85 -0.22 9.93
N TYR A 122 12.02 0.81 10.00
CA TYR A 122 12.43 2.20 10.06
C TYR A 122 11.63 2.93 11.14
N LEU A 123 12.24 3.96 11.71
CA LEU A 123 11.67 4.72 12.81
C LEU A 123 11.50 6.19 12.40
N MET A 124 10.39 6.77 12.84
CA MET A 124 10.11 8.19 12.74
C MET A 124 9.62 8.69 14.09
N ARG A 125 10.13 9.85 14.49
CA ARG A 125 9.69 10.60 15.67
C ARG A 125 9.17 11.95 15.23
N ALA A 126 8.00 12.34 15.75
CA ALA A 126 7.46 13.67 15.58
C ALA A 126 7.13 14.28 16.93
N HIS A 127 7.30 15.59 17.03
CA HIS A 127 6.89 16.37 18.19
C HIS A 127 6.05 17.54 17.73
N PHE A 128 5.01 17.82 18.49
CA PHE A 128 4.15 18.98 18.30
C PHE A 128 3.88 19.67 19.63
N GLY A 129 3.68 20.98 19.59
CA GLY A 129 3.03 21.71 20.68
C GLY A 129 1.52 21.50 20.63
N LEU A 130 0.89 21.58 21.80
CA LEU A 130 -0.55 21.64 21.98
C LEU A 130 -0.91 22.97 22.66
N PRO A 131 -2.01 23.62 22.26
CA PRO A 131 -2.48 24.81 22.95
C PRO A 131 -2.88 24.49 24.39
N SER A 132 -2.70 25.47 25.28
CA SER A 132 -2.96 25.34 26.71
C SER A 132 -4.44 25.36 27.10
N VAL A 133 -5.35 25.51 26.14
CA VAL A 133 -6.79 25.59 26.37
C VAL A 133 -7.38 24.19 26.32
N ASP A 134 -7.63 23.64 27.50
CA ASP A 134 -8.17 22.29 27.71
C ASP A 134 -9.66 22.28 27.35
N ASN A 135 -10.00 21.91 26.11
CA ASN A 135 -11.39 21.63 25.78
C ASN A 135 -11.72 20.28 26.45
N HIS A 136 -12.38 20.32 27.61
CA HIS A 136 -12.70 19.15 28.45
C HIS A 136 -13.59 18.09 27.75
N GLU A 137 -13.99 18.36 26.51
CA GLU A 137 -14.78 17.51 25.62
C GLU A 137 -13.98 16.97 24.42
N ALA A 138 -12.65 17.15 24.37
CA ALA A 138 -11.81 16.61 23.31
C ALA A 138 -11.79 15.07 23.38
N THR A 139 -12.77 14.46 22.73
CA THR A 139 -12.82 13.05 22.41
C THR A 139 -11.59 12.71 21.53
N ASP A 140 -11.08 11.50 21.66
CA ASP A 140 -9.99 10.94 20.83
C ASP A 140 -10.41 10.75 19.35
N ASP A 141 -11.38 11.53 18.86
CA ASP A 141 -12.01 11.44 17.54
C ASP A 141 -11.02 11.77 16.40
N TRP A 142 -9.94 12.48 16.71
CA TRP A 142 -8.86 12.74 15.76
C TRP A 142 -8.04 11.47 15.43
N LYS A 143 -8.19 10.39 16.19
CA LYS A 143 -7.44 9.13 16.00
C LYS A 143 -7.98 8.30 14.82
N ALA A 144 -8.04 8.90 13.64
CA ALA A 144 -8.33 8.20 12.41
C ALA A 144 -7.29 7.09 12.15
N PRO A 145 -7.61 6.06 11.34
CA PRO A 145 -6.63 5.05 10.98
C PRO A 145 -5.47 5.63 10.16
N ILE A 146 -4.26 5.15 10.44
CA ILE A 146 -3.06 5.36 9.63
C ILE A 146 -3.30 4.78 8.24
N GLN A 147 -3.06 5.56 7.19
CA GLN A 147 -3.16 5.09 5.82
C GLN A 147 -1.76 4.84 5.25
N VAL A 148 -1.59 3.75 4.49
CA VAL A 148 -0.31 3.45 3.83
C VAL A 148 -0.51 3.26 2.34
N LYS A 149 0.24 4.02 1.55
CA LYS A 149 0.35 3.85 0.11
C LYS A 149 1.70 3.28 -0.25
N PHE A 150 1.74 2.36 -1.21
CA PHE A 150 2.97 1.75 -1.68
C PHE A 150 2.77 1.00 -3.00
N GLU A 151 3.87 0.80 -3.72
CA GLU A 151 3.93 -0.08 -4.89
C GLU A 151 5.10 -1.07 -4.75
N ILE A 152 4.87 -2.37 -4.93
CA ILE A 152 5.92 -3.40 -4.94
C ILE A 152 5.96 -4.07 -6.32
N PRO A 153 6.97 -3.75 -7.15
CA PRO A 153 7.15 -4.42 -8.43
C PRO A 153 7.67 -5.85 -8.24
N TYR A 154 7.37 -6.70 -9.22
CA TYR A 154 7.80 -8.11 -9.30
C TYR A 154 7.39 -8.95 -8.07
N PHE A 155 6.36 -8.51 -7.35
CA PHE A 155 5.82 -9.17 -6.18
C PHE A 155 4.32 -9.43 -6.37
N THR A 156 3.87 -10.62 -5.93
CA THR A 156 2.49 -11.07 -6.07
C THR A 156 1.98 -11.51 -4.70
N VAL A 157 1.02 -10.78 -4.15
CA VAL A 157 0.35 -11.16 -2.90
C VAL A 157 -0.49 -12.43 -3.06
N SER A 158 -1.17 -12.55 -4.20
CA SER A 158 -2.02 -13.69 -4.54
C SER A 158 -1.27 -15.00 -4.80
N GLY A 159 0.05 -14.92 -5.03
CA GLY A 159 0.85 -16.04 -5.52
C GLY A 159 0.57 -16.44 -6.97
N ILE A 160 -0.32 -15.75 -7.68
CA ILE A 160 -0.62 -16.04 -9.09
C ILE A 160 0.55 -15.63 -9.96
N GLN A 161 0.99 -16.55 -10.80
CA GLN A 161 2.07 -16.34 -11.75
C GLN A 161 1.66 -16.85 -13.13
N VAL A 162 1.93 -16.04 -14.15
CA VAL A 162 1.84 -16.42 -15.56
C VAL A 162 2.94 -17.42 -15.85
N ARG A 163 2.55 -18.67 -16.16
CA ARG A 163 3.50 -19.75 -16.50
C ARG A 163 4.02 -19.64 -17.92
N TYR A 164 3.13 -19.35 -18.87
CA TYR A 164 3.46 -19.18 -20.27
C TYR A 164 2.40 -18.29 -20.94
N LEU A 165 2.81 -17.57 -21.98
CA LEU A 165 1.93 -16.85 -22.89
C LEU A 165 2.26 -17.32 -24.30
N LYS A 166 1.34 -18.06 -24.92
CA LYS A 166 1.53 -18.60 -26.28
C LYS A 166 0.75 -17.74 -27.27
N ILE A 167 1.47 -17.11 -28.20
CA ILE A 167 0.91 -16.31 -29.28
C ILE A 167 0.92 -17.18 -30.55
N ILE A 168 -0.24 -17.32 -31.19
CA ILE A 168 -0.40 -18.07 -32.44
C ILE A 168 -0.84 -17.08 -33.50
N GLU A 169 0.11 -16.65 -34.32
CA GLU A 169 -0.10 -15.63 -35.34
C GLU A 169 0.14 -16.24 -36.72
N LYS A 170 -0.85 -16.13 -37.62
CA LYS A 170 -0.78 -16.77 -38.95
C LYS A 170 -0.05 -15.91 -39.99
N SER A 171 0.10 -14.61 -39.72
CA SER A 171 0.75 -13.66 -40.62
C SER A 171 2.28 -13.71 -40.60
N GLY A 172 2.88 -14.51 -39.72
CA GLY A 172 4.34 -14.60 -39.57
C GLY A 172 4.96 -13.50 -38.71
N TYR A 173 4.16 -12.61 -38.13
CA TYR A 173 4.61 -11.60 -37.18
C TYR A 173 5.17 -12.24 -35.89
N GLN A 174 6.34 -11.78 -35.45
CA GLN A 174 7.00 -12.25 -34.24
C GLN A 174 6.75 -11.28 -33.08
N ALA A 175 5.87 -11.67 -32.17
CA ALA A 175 5.58 -10.89 -30.97
C ALA A 175 6.65 -11.11 -29.88
N LEU A 176 6.97 -10.04 -29.13
CA LEU A 176 7.84 -10.07 -27.96
C LEU A 176 7.01 -9.92 -26.68
N PRO A 177 6.48 -11.03 -26.12
CA PRO A 177 5.67 -10.96 -24.92
C PRO A 177 6.52 -10.60 -23.71
N TRP A 178 5.98 -9.73 -22.84
CA TRP A 178 6.54 -9.45 -21.53
C TRP A 178 5.45 -9.56 -20.47
N VAL A 179 5.87 -9.84 -19.23
CA VAL A 179 4.98 -9.92 -18.07
C VAL A 179 5.61 -9.13 -16.93
N ARG A 180 4.83 -8.24 -16.31
CA ARG A 180 5.22 -7.54 -15.09
C ARG A 180 4.17 -7.78 -14.02
N TYR A 181 4.63 -8.00 -12.80
CA TYR A 181 3.77 -8.04 -11.62
C TYR A 181 3.95 -6.76 -10.84
N ILE A 182 2.84 -6.21 -10.35
CA ILE A 182 2.84 -5.02 -9.50
C ILE A 182 1.82 -5.29 -8.41
N THR A 183 2.24 -5.14 -7.16
CA THR A 183 1.33 -5.08 -6.02
C THR A 183 1.20 -3.63 -5.60
N GLN A 184 -0.01 -3.08 -5.66
CA GLN A 184 -0.33 -1.76 -5.13
C GLN A 184 -1.21 -1.90 -3.90
N ASN A 185 -1.15 -0.92 -3.00
CA ASN A 185 -2.09 -0.86 -1.89
C ASN A 185 -3.52 -0.66 -2.40
N GLY A 186 -4.49 -1.31 -1.73
CA GLY A 186 -5.90 -0.94 -1.83
C GLY A 186 -6.27 0.00 -0.70
N ASP A 187 -7.43 -0.25 -0.08
CA ASP A 187 -7.76 0.34 1.22
C ASP A 187 -6.88 -0.30 2.31
N TYR A 188 -5.85 0.44 2.73
CA TYR A 188 -4.79 -0.06 3.60
C TYR A 188 -4.67 0.82 4.83
N GLN A 189 -5.36 0.41 5.89
CA GLN A 189 -5.54 1.19 7.11
C GLN A 189 -5.08 0.40 8.34
N LEU A 190 -4.32 1.05 9.22
CA LEU A 190 -3.92 0.52 10.53
C LEU A 190 -4.41 1.44 11.63
N ARG A 191 -4.95 0.88 12.71
CA ARG A 191 -5.34 1.69 13.87
C ARG A 191 -4.11 2.05 14.69
N MET A 192 -4.11 3.27 15.23
CA MET A 192 -3.11 3.68 16.22
C MET A 192 -3.33 2.90 17.53
N SER A 193 -2.23 2.65 18.24
CA SER A 193 -2.24 1.98 19.55
C SER A 193 -2.45 2.95 20.69
#